data_AF-A0A1E4U1Y6-F1
#
_entry.id   AF-A0A1E4U1Y6-F1
#
_cell.length_a   1.000
_cell.length_b   1.000
_cell.length_c   1.000
_cell.angle_alpha   90.00
_cell.angle_beta   90.00
_cell.angle_gamma   90.00
#
_symmetry.space_group_name_H-M   'P 1'
#
loop_
_entity.id
_entity.type
_entity.pdbx_description
1 polymer ?
#
loop_
_entity_poly.entity_id
_entity_poly.type
_entity_poly.pdbx_seq_one_letter_code
_entity_poly.pdbx_strand_id
1 'polypeptide(L)'
;MSEFIRIPDENQDKEETRAHSSEQQQAAAAQSPPLFEVREQDRYLPIANVGRVMRNALPPHGKLSKEAKETAQECVSEFISFITSQAAEKCLLEKRKTLNGEDILFSMYTLGFENYAETLKIYLAKYRE
;
A
#
# COMPACT_ATOMS: atom_id res chain seq x y z
N MET A 1 10.09 73.12 2.82
CA MET A 1 9.12 74.12 2.34
C MET A 1 8.39 73.48 1.16
N SER A 2 7.09 73.22 1.35
CA SER A 2 6.00 73.30 0.35
C SER A 2 6.32 72.87 -1.08
N GLU A 3 5.93 71.66 -1.48
CA GLU A 3 4.63 71.28 -2.08
C GLU A 3 4.66 71.32 -3.61
N PHE A 4 4.48 70.16 -4.23
CA PHE A 4 3.71 70.05 -5.46
C PHE A 4 2.84 68.81 -5.34
N ILE A 5 1.53 69.04 -5.28
CA ILE A 5 0.47 68.04 -5.40
C ILE A 5 0.55 67.45 -6.81
N ARG A 6 0.62 66.12 -6.94
CA ARG A 6 0.38 65.41 -8.21
C ARG A 6 -0.69 64.34 -8.01
N ILE A 7 -1.70 64.43 -8.87
CA ILE A 7 -2.95 63.68 -8.96
C ILE A 7 -2.65 62.18 -9.17
N PRO A 8 -3.45 61.25 -8.58
CA PRO A 8 -3.15 59.82 -8.63
C PRO A 8 -3.38 59.23 -10.02
N ASP A 9 -2.44 58.39 -10.48
CA ASP A 9 -2.57 57.61 -11.71
C ASP A 9 -3.17 56.24 -11.36
N GLU A 10 -4.37 56.00 -11.87
CA GLU A 10 -5.28 54.89 -11.59
C GLU A 10 -4.84 53.60 -12.31
N ASN A 11 -3.56 53.25 -12.21
CA ASN A 11 -2.96 52.10 -12.90
C ASN A 11 -2.02 51.26 -12.03
N GLN A 12 -1.99 51.48 -10.71
CA GLN A 12 -1.11 50.76 -9.79
C GLN A 12 -1.74 49.52 -9.13
N ASP A 13 -3.00 49.20 -9.42
CA ASP A 13 -3.72 48.04 -8.85
C ASP A 13 -3.69 46.77 -9.72
N LYS A 14 -2.97 46.76 -10.85
CA LYS A 14 -3.00 45.63 -11.81
C LYS A 14 -1.75 44.75 -11.83
N GLU A 15 -0.68 45.11 -11.12
CA GLU A 15 0.54 44.27 -11.05
C GLU A 15 0.63 43.37 -9.80
N GLU A 16 -0.04 43.72 -8.68
CA GLU A 16 -0.08 42.83 -7.50
C GLU A 16 -0.97 41.60 -7.69
N THR A 17 -1.94 41.64 -8.62
CA THR A 17 -2.84 40.51 -8.87
C THR A 17 -2.18 39.36 -9.65
N ARG A 18 -1.02 39.57 -10.28
CA ARG A 18 -0.33 38.53 -11.07
C ARG A 18 0.63 37.70 -10.22
N ALA A 19 1.19 38.25 -9.15
CA ALA A 19 2.13 37.53 -8.28
C ALA A 19 1.43 36.49 -7.39
N HIS A 20 0.20 36.73 -6.94
CA HIS A 20 -0.51 35.81 -6.04
C HIS A 20 -1.15 34.58 -6.71
N SER A 21 -1.22 34.53 -8.05
CA SER A 21 -1.79 33.38 -8.77
C SER A 21 -0.81 32.20 -8.97
N SER A 22 0.47 32.39 -8.66
CA SER A 22 1.52 31.40 -8.98
C SER A 22 1.88 30.47 -7.82
N GLU A 23 1.51 30.80 -6.58
CA GLU A 23 1.88 30.03 -5.38
C GLU A 23 0.75 29.17 -4.80
N GLN A 24 -0.48 29.28 -5.32
CA GLN A 24 -1.62 28.45 -4.88
C GLN A 24 -1.82 27.15 -5.69
N GLN A 25 -1.03 26.91 -6.73
CA GLN A 25 -1.15 25.68 -7.54
C GLN A 25 -0.20 24.54 -7.11
N GLN A 26 0.48 24.65 -5.97
CA GLN A 26 1.46 23.64 -5.51
C GLN A 26 1.17 23.08 -4.10
N ALA A 27 -0.11 22.88 -3.73
CA ALA A 27 -0.48 22.24 -2.46
C ALA A 27 -1.54 21.12 -2.60
N ALA A 28 -1.64 20.47 -3.76
CA ALA A 28 -2.58 19.37 -4.01
C ALA A 28 -1.92 17.98 -4.03
N ALA A 29 -0.79 17.79 -3.34
CA ALA A 29 -0.06 16.51 -3.32
C ALA A 29 0.43 16.13 -1.92
N ALA A 30 -0.47 16.08 -0.93
CA ALA A 30 -0.31 15.27 0.28
C ALA A 30 -1.64 15.20 1.07
N GLN A 31 -2.78 15.06 0.38
CA GLN A 31 -3.90 14.42 1.06
C GLN A 31 -3.54 12.95 1.08
N SER A 32 -2.92 12.49 2.17
CA SER A 32 -3.02 11.09 2.52
C SER A 32 -4.51 10.75 2.40
N PRO A 33 -4.89 9.75 1.57
CA PRO A 33 -6.28 9.31 1.58
C PRO A 33 -6.64 9.06 3.04
N PRO A 34 -7.87 9.38 3.48
CA PRO A 34 -8.27 9.09 4.85
C PRO A 34 -7.83 7.66 5.10
N LEU A 35 -6.92 7.47 6.06
CA LEU A 35 -6.50 6.15 6.48
C LEU A 35 -7.81 5.48 6.83
N PHE A 36 -8.29 4.61 5.92
CA PHE A 36 -9.43 3.76 6.21
C PHE A 36 -9.10 3.18 7.57
N GLU A 37 -9.93 3.43 8.57
CA GLU A 37 -9.74 2.85 9.89
C GLU A 37 -9.93 1.35 9.68
N VAL A 38 -8.83 0.66 9.35
CA VAL A 38 -8.83 -0.77 9.09
C VAL A 38 -9.13 -1.38 10.44
N ARG A 39 -10.37 -1.84 10.61
CA ARG A 39 -10.77 -2.53 11.83
C ARG A 39 -9.80 -3.67 12.03
N GLU A 40 -9.40 -3.90 13.27
CA GLU A 40 -8.40 -4.91 13.57
C GLU A 40 -8.79 -6.31 13.04
N GLN A 41 -10.10 -6.61 13.00
CA GLN A 41 -10.63 -7.83 12.41
C GLN A 41 -10.44 -7.93 10.89
N ASP A 42 -10.42 -6.80 10.17
CA ASP A 42 -10.17 -6.75 8.73
C ASP A 42 -8.70 -7.05 8.38
N ARG A 43 -7.78 -7.03 9.39
CA ARG A 43 -6.36 -7.39 9.23
C ARG A 43 -6.11 -8.90 9.24
N TYR A 44 -7.01 -9.67 9.85
CA TYR A 44 -6.82 -11.10 10.08
C TYR A 44 -7.67 -11.96 9.15
N LEU A 45 -7.08 -13.05 8.64
CA LEU A 45 -7.87 -14.09 7.98
C LEU A 45 -8.80 -14.77 9.00
N PRO A 46 -9.97 -15.28 8.60
CA PRO A 46 -10.86 -15.99 9.53
C PRO A 46 -10.14 -17.15 10.22
N ILE A 47 -10.13 -17.16 11.55
CA ILE A 47 -9.41 -18.16 12.38
C ILE A 47 -9.81 -19.61 12.04
N ALA A 48 -11.07 -19.82 11.63
CA ALA A 48 -11.58 -21.11 11.21
C ALA A 48 -10.88 -21.63 9.94
N ASN A 49 -10.59 -20.75 8.98
CA ASN A 49 -9.93 -21.10 7.73
C ASN A 49 -8.45 -21.44 7.99
N VAL A 50 -7.76 -20.62 8.79
CA VAL A 50 -6.38 -20.90 9.24
C VAL A 50 -6.32 -22.24 9.96
N GLY A 51 -7.21 -22.47 10.92
CA GLY A 51 -7.28 -23.72 11.68
C GLY A 51 -7.55 -24.95 10.82
N ARG A 52 -8.32 -24.83 9.73
CA ARG A 52 -8.56 -25.93 8.77
C ARG A 52 -7.30 -26.27 7.98
N VAL A 53 -6.57 -25.27 7.47
CA VAL A 53 -5.31 -25.50 6.75
C VAL A 53 -4.27 -26.14 7.68
N MET A 54 -4.11 -25.62 8.89
CA MET A 54 -3.21 -26.19 9.89
C MET A 54 -3.57 -27.64 10.23
N ARG A 55 -4.86 -27.99 10.34
CA ARG A 55 -5.30 -29.37 10.59
C ARG A 55 -4.84 -30.33 9.51
N ASN A 56 -4.90 -29.90 8.24
CA ASN A 56 -4.51 -30.73 7.09
C ASN A 56 -3.00 -31.01 7.05
N ALA A 57 -2.19 -30.18 7.71
CA ALA A 57 -0.75 -30.40 7.86
C ALA A 57 -0.41 -31.35 9.02
N LEU A 58 -1.39 -31.80 9.81
CA LEU A 58 -1.20 -32.68 10.95
C LEU A 58 -1.72 -34.10 10.65
N PRO A 59 -1.20 -35.13 11.35
CA PRO A 59 -1.79 -36.47 11.31
C PRO A 59 -3.25 -36.49 11.80
N PRO A 60 -4.05 -37.53 11.50
CA PRO A 60 -5.48 -37.60 11.84
C PRO A 60 -5.82 -37.35 13.32
N HIS A 61 -4.93 -37.72 14.23
CA HIS A 61 -5.11 -37.55 15.68
C HIS A 61 -4.30 -36.38 16.27
N GLY A 62 -3.72 -35.53 15.41
CA GLY A 62 -2.95 -34.36 15.81
C GLY A 62 -3.82 -33.30 16.49
N LYS A 63 -3.42 -32.91 17.70
CA LYS A 63 -4.05 -31.82 18.45
C LYS A 63 -3.50 -30.47 17.98
N LEU A 64 -4.34 -29.44 17.98
CA LEU A 64 -3.95 -28.06 17.70
C LEU A 64 -4.64 -27.17 18.73
N SER A 65 -3.83 -26.47 19.52
CA SER A 65 -4.34 -25.59 20.57
C SER A 65 -4.99 -24.33 19.99
N LYS A 66 -5.60 -23.53 20.86
CA LYS A 66 -6.19 -22.24 20.45
C LYS A 66 -5.06 -21.25 20.12
N GLU A 67 -4.07 -21.18 20.99
CA GLU A 67 -2.92 -20.28 20.92
C GLU A 67 -2.13 -20.52 19.64
N ALA A 68 -1.92 -21.78 19.23
CA ALA A 68 -1.23 -22.10 17.99
C ALA A 68 -1.96 -21.57 16.74
N LYS A 69 -3.31 -21.55 16.76
CA LYS A 69 -4.08 -20.98 15.64
C LYS A 69 -3.98 -19.47 15.62
N GLU A 70 -4.01 -18.82 16.78
CA GLU A 70 -3.90 -17.37 16.93
C GLU A 70 -2.51 -16.91 16.48
N THR A 71 -1.43 -17.57 16.93
CA THR A 71 -0.07 -17.29 16.45
C THR A 71 0.05 -17.49 14.94
N ALA A 72 -0.48 -18.58 14.39
CA ALA A 72 -0.43 -18.79 12.94
C ALA A 72 -1.26 -17.76 12.16
N GLN A 73 -2.39 -17.30 12.70
CA GLN A 73 -3.22 -16.25 12.12
C GLN A 73 -2.46 -14.91 12.08
N GLU A 74 -1.78 -14.55 13.16
CA GLU A 74 -0.92 -13.37 13.21
C GLU A 74 0.23 -13.49 12.20
N CYS A 75 0.96 -14.61 12.22
CA CYS A 75 2.08 -14.85 11.31
C CYS A 75 1.68 -14.80 9.83
N VAL A 76 0.54 -15.39 9.45
CA VAL A 76 0.11 -15.40 8.05
C VAL A 76 -0.39 -14.02 7.59
N SER A 77 -1.01 -13.25 8.47
CA SER A 77 -1.39 -11.86 8.18
C SER A 77 -0.16 -10.98 8.03
N GLU A 78 0.84 -11.15 8.88
CA GLU A 78 2.13 -10.46 8.74
C GLU A 78 2.84 -10.90 7.46
N PHE A 79 2.83 -12.18 7.13
CA PHE A 79 3.41 -12.69 5.88
C PHE A 79 2.79 -12.02 4.65
N ILE A 80 1.47 -11.90 4.58
CA ILE A 80 0.79 -11.19 3.48
C ILE A 80 1.26 -9.73 3.43
N SER A 81 1.32 -9.06 4.59
CA SER A 81 1.70 -7.65 4.68
C SER A 81 3.17 -7.42 4.28
N PHE A 82 4.06 -8.33 4.68
CA PHE A 82 5.49 -8.31 4.39
C PHE A 82 5.77 -8.51 2.89
N ILE A 83 5.17 -9.53 2.26
CA ILE A 83 5.38 -9.76 0.82
C ILE A 83 4.76 -8.62 0.00
N THR A 84 3.57 -8.16 0.39
CA THR A 84 2.86 -7.10 -0.32
C THR A 84 3.59 -5.77 -0.22
N SER A 85 4.23 -5.45 0.91
CA SER A 85 5.01 -4.23 1.06
C SER A 85 6.23 -4.23 0.13
N GLN A 86 6.96 -5.34 0.02
CA GLN A 86 8.10 -5.47 -0.89
C GLN A 86 7.68 -5.35 -2.37
N ALA A 87 6.54 -5.97 -2.73
CA ALA A 87 6.00 -5.88 -4.09
C ALA A 87 5.48 -4.47 -4.43
N ALA A 88 4.86 -3.79 -3.45
CA ALA A 88 4.40 -2.41 -3.60
C ALA A 88 5.57 -1.45 -3.78
N GLU A 89 6.67 -1.63 -3.04
CA GLU A 89 7.89 -0.83 -3.19
C GLU A 89 8.43 -0.93 -4.62
N LYS A 90 8.56 -2.15 -5.17
CA LYS A 90 8.97 -2.35 -6.56
C LYS A 90 8.03 -1.67 -7.56
N CYS A 91 6.71 -1.81 -7.36
CA CYS A 91 5.73 -1.15 -8.23
C CYS A 91 5.92 0.36 -8.23
N LEU A 92 6.13 0.95 -7.05
CA LEU A 92 6.34 2.38 -6.88
C LEU A 92 7.63 2.84 -7.58
N LEU A 93 8.72 2.09 -7.43
CA LEU A 93 10.00 2.36 -8.11
C LEU A 93 9.84 2.35 -9.65
N GLU A 94 9.01 1.45 -10.17
CA GLU A 94 8.68 1.35 -11.60
C GLU A 94 7.59 2.34 -12.05
N LYS A 95 7.18 3.28 -11.18
CA LYS A 95 6.13 4.28 -11.45
C LYS A 95 4.77 3.67 -11.82
N ARG A 96 4.50 2.45 -11.35
CA ARG A 96 3.21 1.77 -11.51
C ARG A 96 2.36 1.93 -10.26
N LYS A 97 1.05 2.06 -10.46
CA LYS A 97 0.07 2.16 -9.36
C LYS A 97 -0.67 0.84 -9.08
N THR A 98 -0.47 -0.16 -9.94
CA THR A 98 -1.16 -1.45 -9.87
C THR A 98 -0.14 -2.54 -9.60
N LEU A 99 -0.35 -3.25 -8.50
CA LEU A 99 0.40 -4.44 -8.12
C LEU A 99 -0.16 -5.63 -8.90
N ASN A 100 0.72 -6.41 -9.54
CA ASN A 100 0.33 -7.58 -10.32
C ASN A 100 0.96 -8.88 -9.78
N GLY A 101 0.58 -10.02 -10.35
CA GLY A 101 1.09 -11.34 -9.92
C GLY A 101 2.60 -11.51 -10.10
N GLU A 102 3.20 -10.89 -11.12
CA GLU A 102 4.66 -10.96 -11.34
C GLU A 102 5.44 -10.22 -10.25
N ASP A 103 4.88 -9.13 -9.73
CA ASP A 103 5.49 -8.39 -8.61
C ASP A 103 5.53 -9.23 -7.34
N ILE A 104 4.48 -9.99 -7.06
CA ILE A 104 4.44 -10.93 -5.94
C ILE A 104 5.49 -12.03 -6.14
N LEU A 105 5.58 -12.62 -7.34
CA LEU A 105 6.58 -13.64 -7.64
C LEU A 105 8.00 -13.12 -7.44
N PHE A 106 8.30 -11.92 -7.95
CA PHE A 106 9.60 -11.27 -7.76
C PHE A 106 9.94 -11.04 -6.29
N SER A 107 8.99 -10.52 -5.49
CA SER A 107 9.20 -10.31 -4.07
C SER A 107 9.46 -11.61 -3.32
N MET A 108 8.74 -12.69 -3.65
CA MET A 108 8.97 -14.01 -3.07
C MET A 108 10.40 -14.51 -3.37
N TYR A 109 10.91 -14.36 -4.60
CA TYR A 109 12.30 -14.70 -4.91
C TYR A 109 13.30 -13.86 -4.11
N THR A 110 13.11 -12.54 -4.09
CA THR A 110 14.04 -11.61 -3.45
C THR A 110 14.15 -11.84 -1.94
N LEU A 111 13.06 -12.28 -1.32
CA LEU A 111 12.98 -12.53 0.11
C LEU A 111 13.37 -13.96 0.52
N GLY A 112 13.79 -14.81 -0.42
CA GLY A 112 14.23 -16.19 -0.13
C GLY A 112 13.09 -17.21 0.02
N PHE A 113 11.94 -16.96 -0.63
CA PHE A 113 10.80 -17.88 -0.69
C PHE A 113 10.68 -18.54 -2.07
N GLU A 114 11.79 -18.96 -2.67
CA GLU A 114 11.86 -19.47 -4.05
C GLU A 114 10.96 -20.70 -4.27
N ASN A 115 10.88 -21.60 -3.29
CA ASN A 115 9.99 -22.77 -3.35
C ASN A 115 8.51 -22.38 -3.52
N TYR A 116 8.09 -21.29 -2.88
CA TYR A 116 6.75 -20.74 -3.03
C TYR A 116 6.61 -20.04 -4.38
N ALA A 117 7.60 -19.26 -4.79
CA ALA A 117 7.59 -18.53 -6.05
C ALA A 117 7.45 -19.47 -7.26
N GLU A 118 8.20 -20.57 -7.31
CA GLU A 118 8.11 -21.56 -8.39
C GLU A 118 6.72 -22.23 -8.44
N THR A 119 6.18 -22.58 -7.27
CA THR A 119 4.83 -23.17 -7.19
C THR A 119 3.76 -22.17 -7.65
N LEU A 120 3.86 -20.92 -7.22
CA LEU A 120 2.91 -19.86 -7.56
C LEU A 120 3.01 -19.44 -9.03
N LYS A 121 4.18 -19.55 -9.66
CA LYS A 121 4.36 -19.29 -11.09
C LYS A 121 3.55 -20.25 -11.96
N ILE A 122 3.56 -21.55 -11.62
CA ILE A 122 2.73 -22.55 -12.29
C ILE A 122 1.24 -22.25 -12.07
N TYR A 123 0.87 -21.89 -10.83
CA TYR A 123 -0.51 -21.54 -10.51
C TYR A 123 -0.99 -20.31 -11.30
N LEU A 124 -0.16 -19.26 -11.41
CA LEU A 124 -0.48 -18.05 -12.15
C LEU A 124 -0.67 -18.32 -13.65
N ALA A 125 0.15 -19.20 -14.24
CA ALA A 125 -0.01 -19.62 -15.62
C ALA A 125 -1.38 -20.28 -15.85
N LYS A 126 -1.76 -21.25 -15.00
CA LYS A 126 -3.06 -21.92 -15.05
C LYS A 126 -4.25 -20.99 -14.80
N TYR A 127 -4.09 -19.97 -13.97
CA TYR A 127 -5.16 -18.99 -13.70
C TYR A 127 -5.43 -18.07 -14.90
N ARG A 128 -4.44 -17.87 -15.79
CA ARG A 128 -4.56 -17.04 -16.99
C ARG A 128 -5.14 -17.78 -18.20
N GLU A 129 -5.19 -19.11 -18.14
CA GLU A 129 -5.88 -19.96 -19.14
C GLU A 129 -7.40 -19.82 -19.01
#